data_AF-A0A975GSH2-F1
#
_entry.id   AF-A0A975GSH2-F1
#
_cell.length_a   1.000
_cell.length_b   1.000
_cell.length_c   1.000
_cell.angle_alpha   90.00
_cell.angle_beta   90.00
_cell.angle_gamma   90.00
#
_symmetry.space_group_name_H-M   'P 1'
#
loop_
_entity.id
_entity.type
_entity.pdbx_description
1 polymer ?
#
loop_
_entity_poly.entity_id
_entity_poly.type
_entity_poly.pdbx_seq_one_letter_code
_entity_poly.pdbx_strand_id
1 'polypeptide(L)'
;MSSKAYIKSDAFRLFLDEPLRRNACEAVEKFLDSHAHIDNVQLHSIPSVIQGGGTKGFKDLVENQKKKNTKAKNKKFWEFLDDLVFASPGPEFSLRSFIRQQSGVQELLRDETRVSEKREQKQIRKANRALVDEIMKHVLPIYFEHFNCHYFYMNR
;
A
#
# COMPACT_ATOMS: atom_id res chain seq x y z
N MET A 1 19.81 12.55 -0.81
CA MET A 1 19.87 11.08 -0.79
C MET A 1 19.16 10.54 -2.05
N SER A 2 19.46 9.35 -2.57
CA SER A 2 18.69 8.75 -3.68
C SER A 2 17.68 7.73 -3.15
N SER A 3 16.63 7.39 -3.92
CA SER A 3 15.67 6.35 -3.53
C SER A 3 16.34 5.01 -3.21
N LYS A 4 17.31 4.61 -4.03
CA LYS A 4 18.12 3.40 -3.82
C LYS A 4 18.96 3.45 -2.54
N ALA A 5 19.51 4.62 -2.21
CA ALA A 5 20.26 4.80 -0.97
C ALA A 5 19.34 4.74 0.25
N TYR A 6 18.16 5.36 0.16
CA TYR A 6 17.13 5.30 1.21
C TYR A 6 16.67 3.87 1.47
N ILE A 7 16.33 3.09 0.44
CA ILE A 7 15.90 1.69 0.58
C ILE A 7 16.96 0.80 1.25
N LYS A 8 18.24 1.17 1.17
CA LYS A 8 19.34 0.45 1.83
C LYS A 8 19.71 0.99 3.22
N SER A 9 19.08 2.09 3.64
CA SER A 9 19.40 2.79 4.89
C SER A 9 18.77 2.12 6.11
N ASP A 10 19.33 2.39 7.29
CA ASP A 10 18.75 1.94 8.55
C ASP A 10 17.41 2.62 8.84
N ALA A 11 17.22 3.86 8.38
CA ALA A 11 15.93 4.55 8.48
C ALA A 11 14.82 3.77 7.78
N PHE A 12 15.10 3.20 6.60
CA PHE A 12 14.12 2.37 5.90
C PHE A 12 13.88 1.04 6.61
N ARG A 13 14.92 0.41 7.18
CA ARG A 13 14.75 -0.82 7.98
C ARG A 13 13.87 -0.58 9.21
N LEU A 14 14.10 0.52 9.93
CA LEU A 14 13.27 0.93 11.07
C LEU A 14 11.82 1.24 10.66
N PHE A 15 11.63 1.83 9.48
CA PHE A 15 10.30 2.05 8.93
C PHE A 15 9.56 0.73 8.64
N LEU A 16 10.24 -0.26 8.07
CA LEU A 16 9.66 -1.57 7.74
C LEU A 16 9.27 -2.40 8.97
N ASP A 17 9.78 -2.05 10.14
CA ASP A 17 9.50 -2.74 11.40
C ASP A 17 8.18 -2.24 12.00
N GLU A 18 8.24 -1.66 13.19
CA GLU A 18 7.07 -1.32 13.99
C GLU A 18 6.10 -0.31 13.32
N PRO A 19 6.54 0.75 12.60
CA PRO A 19 5.62 1.67 11.94
C PRO A 19 4.77 1.00 10.86
N LEU A 20 5.39 0.19 9.99
CA LEU A 20 4.69 -0.50 8.93
C LEU A 20 3.71 -1.54 9.48
N ARG A 21 4.15 -2.28 10.51
CA ARG A 21 3.30 -3.23 11.23
C ARG A 21 2.05 -2.57 11.80
N ARG A 22 2.22 -1.44 12.51
CA ARG A 22 1.08 -0.69 13.09
C ARG A 22 0.09 -0.24 12.03
N ASN A 23 0.58 0.35 10.93
CA ASN A 23 -0.30 0.77 9.84
C ASN A 23 -1.05 -0.41 9.19
N ALA A 24 -0.43 -1.59 9.09
CA ALA A 24 -1.09 -2.79 8.60
C ALA A 24 -2.19 -3.29 9.55
N CYS A 25 -1.92 -3.29 10.87
CA CYS A 25 -2.89 -3.65 11.89
C CYS A 25 -4.09 -2.69 11.91
N GLU A 26 -3.84 -1.38 11.90
CA GLU A 26 -4.88 -0.35 11.88
C GLU A 26 -5.78 -0.48 10.64
N ALA A 27 -5.21 -0.83 9.48
CA ALA A 27 -5.99 -1.05 8.26
C ALA A 27 -6.94 -2.25 8.40
N VAL A 28 -6.49 -3.35 9.01
CA VAL A 28 -7.34 -4.51 9.31
C VAL A 28 -8.47 -4.13 10.26
N GLU A 29 -8.15 -3.48 11.37
CA GLU A 29 -9.13 -3.04 12.38
C GLU A 29 -10.18 -2.13 11.75
N LYS A 30 -9.74 -1.14 10.99
CA LYS A 30 -10.63 -0.24 10.26
C LYS A 30 -11.56 -0.96 9.28
N PHE A 31 -11.07 -2.00 8.61
CA PHE A 31 -11.92 -2.81 7.76
C PHE A 31 -12.99 -3.54 8.59
N LEU A 32 -12.57 -4.19 9.68
CA LEU A 32 -13.44 -5.02 10.54
C LEU A 32 -14.43 -4.20 11.37
N ASP A 33 -14.12 -2.95 11.71
CA ASP A 33 -15.05 -2.02 12.40
C ASP A 33 -16.32 -1.76 11.59
N SER A 34 -16.23 -1.86 10.26
CA SER A 34 -17.32 -1.51 9.33
C SER A 34 -17.80 -2.70 8.48
N HIS A 35 -17.15 -3.86 8.59
CA HIS A 35 -17.40 -5.01 7.72
C HIS A 35 -17.28 -6.34 8.44
N ALA A 36 -18.07 -7.31 7.99
CA ALA A 36 -17.95 -8.69 8.46
C ALA A 36 -16.65 -9.33 7.97
N HIS A 37 -16.18 -10.31 8.74
CA HIS A 37 -15.06 -11.15 8.36
C HIS A 37 -15.30 -11.85 7.01
N ILE A 38 -14.24 -11.93 6.21
CA ILE A 38 -14.22 -12.66 4.95
C ILE A 38 -13.68 -14.07 5.15
N ASP A 39 -13.92 -14.91 4.14
CA ASP A 39 -13.36 -16.26 4.14
C ASP A 39 -11.82 -16.17 4.00
N ASN A 40 -11.07 -16.83 4.89
CA ASN A 40 -9.58 -16.79 4.93
C ASN A 40 -8.91 -17.11 3.58
N VAL A 41 -9.60 -17.87 2.71
CA VAL A 41 -9.17 -18.16 1.33
C VAL A 41 -8.86 -16.89 0.53
N GLN A 42 -9.56 -15.78 0.77
CA GLN A 42 -9.28 -14.51 0.11
C GLN A 42 -7.86 -14.01 0.44
N LEU A 43 -7.42 -14.17 1.68
CA LEU A 43 -6.12 -13.70 2.19
C LEU A 43 -4.95 -14.56 1.70
N HIS A 44 -5.15 -15.88 1.60
CA HIS A 44 -4.10 -16.83 1.20
C HIS A 44 -3.56 -16.59 -0.22
N SER A 45 -4.36 -15.98 -1.11
CA SER A 45 -3.95 -15.69 -2.48
C SER A 45 -3.02 -14.47 -2.60
N ILE A 46 -2.99 -13.59 -1.59
CA ILE A 46 -2.28 -12.31 -1.67
C ILE A 46 -0.75 -12.49 -1.69
N PRO A 47 -0.12 -13.24 -0.75
CA PRO A 47 1.33 -13.34 -0.71
C PRO A 47 1.93 -13.95 -1.97
N SER A 48 1.33 -15.03 -2.49
CA SER A 48 1.83 -15.72 -3.70
C SER A 48 1.75 -14.84 -4.94
N VAL A 49 0.67 -14.07 -5.09
CA VAL A 49 0.52 -13.12 -6.20
C VAL A 49 1.51 -11.96 -6.10
N ILE A 50 1.77 -11.44 -4.90
CA ILE A 50 2.79 -10.39 -4.69
C ILE A 50 4.18 -10.95 -4.99
N GLN A 51 4.51 -12.15 -4.53
CA GLN A 51 5.82 -12.77 -4.79
C GLN A 51 6.04 -13.07 -6.28
N GLY A 52 5.03 -13.57 -6.98
CA GLY A 52 5.15 -13.95 -8.40
C GLY A 52 5.02 -12.79 -9.38
N GLY A 53 4.17 -11.79 -9.08
CA GLY A 53 3.82 -10.71 -10.00
C GLY A 53 4.09 -9.29 -9.48
N GLY A 54 4.60 -9.15 -8.26
CA GLY A 54 4.82 -7.87 -7.59
C GLY A 54 3.54 -7.05 -7.47
N THR A 55 3.72 -5.72 -7.42
CA THR A 55 2.63 -4.75 -7.34
C THR A 55 1.64 -4.87 -8.51
N LYS A 56 2.12 -5.23 -9.71
CA LYS A 56 1.26 -5.39 -10.89
C LYS A 56 0.36 -6.61 -10.75
N GLY A 57 0.93 -7.77 -10.41
CA GLY A 57 0.16 -8.99 -10.18
C GLY A 57 -0.90 -8.80 -9.10
N PHE A 58 -0.55 -8.10 -8.01
CA PHE A 58 -1.50 -7.80 -6.95
C PHE A 58 -2.63 -6.87 -7.42
N LYS A 59 -2.31 -5.84 -8.20
CA LYS A 59 -3.33 -4.97 -8.81
C LYS A 59 -4.29 -5.74 -9.71
N ASP A 60 -3.75 -6.63 -10.54
CA ASP A 60 -4.55 -7.46 -11.45
C ASP A 60 -5.48 -8.41 -10.66
N LEU A 61 -5.00 -8.99 -9.55
CA LEU A 61 -5.84 -9.78 -8.63
C LEU A 61 -6.98 -8.95 -8.05
N VAL A 62 -6.68 -7.78 -7.47
CA VAL A 62 -7.67 -6.89 -6.84
C VAL A 62 -8.75 -6.49 -7.85
N GLU A 63 -8.35 -6.03 -9.05
CA GLU A 63 -9.28 -5.63 -10.10
C GLU A 63 -10.16 -6.78 -10.59
N ASN A 64 -9.58 -7.98 -10.74
CA ASN A 64 -10.34 -9.17 -11.11
C ASN A 64 -11.36 -9.53 -10.03
N GLN A 65 -10.98 -9.47 -8.76
CA GLN A 65 -11.86 -9.82 -7.65
C GLN A 65 -12.99 -8.79 -7.48
N LYS A 66 -12.71 -7.49 -7.60
CA LYS A 66 -13.76 -6.45 -7.62
C LYS A 66 -14.81 -6.67 -8.71
N LYS A 67 -14.37 -7.11 -9.89
CA LYS A 67 -15.25 -7.31 -11.06
C LYS A 67 -16.02 -8.62 -11.03
N LYS A 68 -15.38 -9.72 -10.61
CA LYS A 68 -15.89 -11.08 -10.80
C LYS A 68 -16.43 -11.74 -9.52
N ASN A 69 -16.11 -11.23 -8.33
CA ASN A 69 -16.54 -11.87 -7.09
C ASN A 69 -18.05 -11.65 -6.87
N THR A 70 -18.78 -12.76 -6.72
CA THR A 70 -20.24 -12.75 -6.56
C THR A 70 -20.68 -12.50 -5.12
N LYS A 71 -19.80 -12.73 -4.14
CA LYS A 71 -20.09 -12.50 -2.72
C LYS A 71 -19.85 -11.03 -2.37
N ALA A 72 -20.91 -10.30 -2.01
CA ALA A 72 -20.84 -8.88 -1.68
C ALA A 72 -19.80 -8.55 -0.58
N LYS A 73 -19.70 -9.38 0.47
CA LYS A 73 -18.70 -9.21 1.54
C LYS A 73 -17.25 -9.25 1.02
N ASN A 74 -16.96 -10.16 0.09
CA ASN A 74 -15.63 -10.28 -0.49
C ASN A 74 -15.36 -9.11 -1.42
N LYS A 75 -16.35 -8.69 -2.21
CA LYS A 75 -16.21 -7.53 -3.08
C LYS A 75 -15.82 -6.26 -2.30
N LYS A 76 -16.49 -6.00 -1.16
CA LYS A 76 -16.13 -4.89 -0.26
C LYS A 76 -14.70 -4.99 0.27
N PHE A 77 -14.23 -6.19 0.60
CA PHE A 77 -12.84 -6.39 1.00
C PHE A 77 -11.86 -6.05 -0.12
N TRP A 78 -12.12 -6.48 -1.36
CA TRP A 78 -11.25 -6.16 -2.49
C TRP A 78 -11.31 -4.68 -2.90
N GLU A 79 -12.47 -4.03 -2.75
CA GLU A 79 -12.61 -2.58 -2.87
C GLU A 79 -11.78 -1.86 -1.81
N PHE A 80 -11.84 -2.31 -0.56
CA PHE A 80 -11.01 -1.78 0.53
C PHE A 80 -9.52 -1.92 0.23
N LEU A 81 -9.05 -3.07 -0.26
CA LEU A 81 -7.64 -3.26 -0.62
C LEU A 81 -7.21 -2.36 -1.80
N ASP A 82 -8.10 -2.08 -2.74
CA ASP A 82 -7.85 -1.15 -3.84
C ASP A 82 -7.66 0.29 -3.32
N ASP A 83 -8.53 0.73 -2.42
CA ASP A 83 -8.42 2.03 -1.77
C ASP A 83 -7.14 2.11 -0.91
N LEU A 84 -6.82 1.04 -0.18
CA LEU A 84 -5.66 0.96 0.69
C LEU A 84 -4.33 1.06 -0.08
N VAL A 85 -4.23 0.48 -1.28
CA VAL A 85 -2.94 0.30 -1.96
C VAL A 85 -2.82 1.08 -3.29
N PHE A 86 -3.90 1.23 -4.03
CA PHE A 86 -3.86 1.66 -5.44
C PHE A 86 -4.59 2.98 -5.74
N ALA A 87 -5.53 3.42 -4.91
CA ALA A 87 -6.24 4.67 -5.12
C ALA A 87 -5.29 5.89 -5.18
N SER A 88 -5.62 6.84 -6.06
CA SER A 88 -4.85 8.08 -6.25
C SER A 88 -5.76 9.25 -6.69
N PRO A 89 -5.98 10.27 -5.84
CA PRO A 89 -5.56 10.32 -4.43
C PRO A 89 -6.21 9.18 -3.64
N GLY A 90 -5.42 8.50 -2.82
CA GLY A 90 -5.92 7.51 -1.88
C GLY A 90 -6.34 8.17 -0.57
N PRO A 91 -7.02 7.44 0.32
CA PRO A 91 -7.29 7.93 1.66
C PRO A 91 -5.99 8.20 2.44
N GLU A 92 -6.09 8.98 3.52
CA GLU A 92 -4.94 9.32 4.38
C GLU A 92 -4.27 8.08 4.98
N PHE A 93 -5.05 7.04 5.28
CA PHE A 93 -4.56 5.76 5.80
C PHE A 93 -4.03 4.81 4.71
N SER A 94 -4.09 5.19 3.43
CA SER A 94 -3.56 4.33 2.36
C SER A 94 -2.05 4.15 2.52
N LEU A 95 -1.55 2.99 2.10
CA LEU A 95 -0.13 2.66 2.16
C LEU A 95 0.73 3.68 1.38
N ARG A 96 0.20 4.25 0.29
CA ARG A 96 0.85 5.33 -0.46
C ARG A 96 0.96 6.62 0.35
N SER A 97 -0.11 7.03 1.01
CA SER A 97 -0.11 8.20 1.88
C SER A 97 0.85 7.99 3.05
N PHE A 98 0.82 6.81 3.68
CA PHE A 98 1.72 6.44 4.76
C PHE A 98 3.20 6.47 4.37
N ILE A 99 3.56 5.88 3.21
CA ILE A 99 4.93 5.95 2.67
C ILE A 99 5.33 7.40 2.42
N ARG A 100 4.44 8.22 1.84
CA ARG A 100 4.75 9.62 1.55
C ARG A 100 5.02 10.43 2.80
N GLN A 101 4.37 10.14 3.92
CA GLN A 101 4.52 10.89 5.17
C GLN A 101 5.84 10.58 5.91
N GLN A 102 6.56 9.53 5.52
CA GLN A 102 7.85 9.21 6.12
C GLN A 102 8.87 10.32 5.86
N SER A 103 9.61 10.74 6.89
CA SER A 103 10.59 11.83 6.81
C SER A 103 11.62 11.61 5.72
N GLY A 104 12.22 10.41 5.67
CA GLY A 104 13.19 10.04 4.64
C GLY A 104 12.61 10.04 3.21
N VAL A 105 11.29 9.89 3.05
CA VAL A 105 10.62 10.01 1.75
C VAL A 105 10.33 11.48 1.44
N GLN A 106 9.85 12.26 2.41
CA GLN A 106 9.62 13.70 2.25
C GLN A 106 10.87 14.45 1.78
N GLU A 107 12.04 14.09 2.31
CA GLU A 107 13.33 14.65 1.87
C GLU A 107 13.68 14.36 0.40
N LEU A 108 13.09 13.31 -0.19
CA LEU A 108 13.30 12.93 -1.58
C LEU A 108 12.26 13.52 -2.53
N LEU A 109 11.09 13.89 -2.02
CA LEU A 109 10.00 14.42 -2.82
C LEU A 109 10.28 15.87 -3.22
N ARG A 110 10.05 16.19 -4.50
CA ARG A 110 10.11 17.57 -4.97
C ARG A 110 8.78 18.27 -4.70
N ASP A 111 8.86 19.50 -4.18
CA ASP A 111 7.69 20.36 -3.95
C ASP A 111 7.22 20.99 -5.26
N GLU A 112 6.04 20.59 -5.73
CA GLU A 112 5.45 21.11 -6.97
C GLU A 112 4.89 22.53 -6.83
N THR A 113 4.62 22.99 -5.61
CA THR A 113 4.01 24.31 -5.36
C THR A 113 4.99 25.46 -5.63
N ARG A 114 6.29 25.16 -5.62
CA ARG A 114 7.37 26.12 -5.90
C ARG A 114 7.56 26.41 -7.39
N VAL A 115 6.83 25.71 -8.25
CA VAL A 115 6.95 25.81 -9.69
C VAL A 115 5.67 26.37 -10.29
N SER A 116 5.77 27.45 -11.06
CA SER A 116 4.62 28.07 -11.73
C SER A 116 4.24 27.37 -13.04
N GLU A 117 5.20 26.72 -13.72
CA GLU A 117 4.94 26.07 -15.00
C GLU A 117 4.21 24.72 -14.84
N LYS A 118 3.00 24.62 -15.42
CA LYS A 118 2.17 23.40 -15.37
C LYS A 118 2.88 22.15 -15.91
N ARG A 119 3.74 22.30 -16.92
CA ARG A 119 4.48 21.19 -17.52
C ARG A 119 5.48 20.62 -16.53
N GLU A 120 6.22 21.48 -15.83
CA GLU A 120 7.18 21.06 -14.83
C GLU A 120 6.48 20.50 -13.58
N GLN A 121 5.38 21.10 -13.12
CA GLN A 121 4.54 20.50 -12.06
C GLN A 121 4.12 19.06 -12.40
N LYS A 122 3.70 18.81 -13.65
CA LYS A 122 3.33 17.47 -14.11
C LYS A 122 4.53 16.51 -14.12
N GLN A 123 5.73 16.97 -14.46
CA GLN A 123 6.95 16.18 -14.39
C GLN A 123 7.31 15.83 -12.95
N ILE A 124 7.20 16.79 -12.02
CA ILE A 124 7.41 16.57 -10.58
C ILE A 124 6.43 15.52 -10.05
N ARG A 125 5.13 15.64 -10.35
CA ARG A 125 4.13 14.62 -9.96
C ARG A 125 4.48 13.23 -10.46
N LYS A 126 4.90 13.13 -11.71
CA LYS A 126 5.29 11.85 -12.32
C LYS A 126 6.52 11.27 -11.63
N ALA A 127 7.54 12.09 -11.35
CA ALA A 127 8.75 11.67 -10.66
C ALA A 127 8.47 11.23 -9.22
N ASN A 128 7.72 12.03 -8.47
CA ASN A 128 7.30 11.72 -7.09
C ASN A 128 6.49 10.43 -7.04
N ARG A 129 5.56 10.22 -7.98
CA ARG A 129 4.80 8.96 -8.08
C ARG A 129 5.73 7.77 -8.35
N ALA A 130 6.65 7.91 -9.30
CA ALA A 130 7.60 6.85 -9.62
C ALA A 130 8.51 6.48 -8.44
N LEU A 131 8.92 7.47 -7.65
CA LEU A 131 9.70 7.26 -6.43
C LEU A 131 8.92 6.47 -5.38
N VAL A 132 7.67 6.85 -5.11
CA VAL A 132 6.80 6.13 -4.17
C VAL A 132 6.50 4.72 -4.69
N ASP A 133 6.30 4.56 -6.00
CA ASP A 133 6.12 3.24 -6.64
C ASP A 133 7.35 2.35 -6.50
N GLU A 134 8.57 2.92 -6.54
CA GLU A 134 9.81 2.17 -6.29
C GLU A 134 9.87 1.66 -4.85
N ILE A 135 9.59 2.53 -3.87
CA ILE A 135 9.57 2.18 -2.44
C ILE A 135 8.47 1.14 -2.16
N MET A 136 7.28 1.34 -2.72
CA MET A 136 6.13 0.44 -2.55
C MET A 136 6.47 -1.01 -2.90
N LYS A 137 7.34 -1.27 -3.89
CA LYS A 137 7.75 -2.64 -4.26
C LYS A 137 8.42 -3.40 -3.12
N HIS A 138 9.15 -2.68 -2.26
CA HIS A 138 9.83 -3.26 -1.09
C HIS A 138 8.93 -3.37 0.13
N VAL A 139 7.99 -2.43 0.25
CA VAL A 139 7.07 -2.35 1.39
C VAL A 139 5.93 -3.35 1.28
N LEU A 140 5.38 -3.52 0.07
CA LEU A 140 4.15 -4.27 -0.17
C LEU A 140 4.17 -5.73 0.36
N PRO A 141 5.24 -6.52 0.15
CA PRO A 141 5.27 -7.90 0.66
C PRO A 141 5.20 -7.94 2.19
N ILE A 142 6.03 -7.15 2.86
CA ILE A 142 6.13 -7.10 4.33
C ILE A 142 4.83 -6.56 4.93
N TYR A 143 4.24 -5.55 4.30
CA TYR A 143 2.95 -5.01 4.71
C TYR A 143 1.87 -6.09 4.75
N PHE A 144 1.78 -6.92 3.71
CA PHE A 144 0.78 -7.98 3.65
C PHE A 144 1.09 -9.19 4.53
N GLU A 145 2.35 -9.41 4.93
CA GLU A 145 2.69 -10.35 6.00
C GLU A 145 2.07 -9.92 7.33
N HIS A 146 2.26 -8.66 7.73
CA HIS A 146 1.66 -8.09 8.94
C HIS A 146 0.13 -8.03 8.86
N PHE A 147 -0.41 -7.54 7.73
CA PHE A 147 -1.85 -7.44 7.51
C PHE A 147 -2.53 -8.81 7.68
N ASN A 148 -2.02 -9.85 6.99
CA ASN A 148 -2.61 -11.18 7.05
C ASN A 148 -2.46 -11.79 8.45
N CYS A 149 -1.29 -11.62 9.09
CA CYS A 149 -1.06 -12.10 10.45
C CYS A 149 -2.08 -11.52 11.44
N HIS A 150 -2.28 -10.20 11.42
CA HIS A 150 -3.24 -9.52 12.28
C HIS A 150 -4.68 -9.92 11.96
N TYR A 151 -5.02 -10.00 10.67
CA TYR A 151 -6.36 -10.43 10.25
C TYR A 151 -6.68 -11.83 10.78
N PHE A 152 -5.75 -12.78 10.67
CA PHE A 152 -5.95 -14.13 11.19
C PHE A 152 -6.03 -14.18 12.71
N TYR A 153 -5.33 -13.29 13.41
CA TYR A 153 -5.45 -13.16 14.87
C TYR A 153 -6.84 -12.67 15.28
N MET A 154 -7.36 -11.65 14.59
CA MET A 154 -8.68 -11.05 14.85
C MET A 154 -9.85 -11.94 14.42
N ASN A 155 -9.62 -12.94 13.57
CA ASN A 155 -10.63 -13.86 13.03
C ASN A 155 -10.62 -15.24 13.72
N ARG A 156 -10.08 -15.33 14.94
CA ARG A 156 -10.14 -16.51 15.81
C ARG A 156 -11.22 -16.34 16.86
#